data_AF-A0A1W6Z9M9-F1
#
_entry.id   AF-A0A1W6Z9M9-F1
#
_cell.length_a   1.000
_cell.length_b   1.000
_cell.length_c   1.000
_cell.angle_alpha   90.00
_cell.angle_beta   90.00
_cell.angle_gamma   90.00
#
_symmetry.space_group_name_H-M   'P 1'
#
loop_
_entity.id
_entity.type
_entity.pdbx_description
1 polymer ?
#
loop_
_entity_poly.entity_id
_entity_poly.type
_entity_poly.pdbx_seq_one_letter_code
_entity_poly.pdbx_strand_id
1 'polypeptide(L)'
;MTIQLRYESLTLRPLAVSDSSLIFAWRNDANVRKAMFSGDLIEISQHEAWLSRTLGDPSCAYFIFEIAERPAGLVGFSEMGDRDLRARWTFHVRPDLRIPGAGTAMGFLAVDRAFRELGRHKLCGEVLADNERSLRMHRRLGFRREGIRTAHVHKAGTWMDVHEYALLAEEWAGIRGAIHEALFSEFQRPKPKVLFTGGGGSASQSLQEQWSERYELYFADANPEAFPPGIPQSRRCVIPLARDPAFTETVAALCKRERIDLIVPGVDEELLAFARMHGAPGWPRIMLPETKFIEQMLDKLVSAQAIEAAGLDVPMTRPLERASEVGFPLIAKPRTGRGSRGVMRLDRPEQVAAYLALQAGKPEDFIAQQLVLGDEYTVCVAADGGILPREVIPVRAMEKRGITLRAKTDRATSVIEYAKAFQAHFRASGCYNIQCMLTPDGKVLPFEVNPRISTTFVLAIATGFDPIPMALGGEIEMGKFERHAEWSLHRSWFSAITKTR
;
A
#
# COMPACT_ATOMS: atom_id res chain seq x y z
N MET A 1 11.34 6.89 -11.88
CA MET A 1 12.65 6.68 -11.24
C MET A 1 12.60 7.17 -9.80
N THR A 2 12.24 6.28 -8.88
CA THR A 2 12.39 6.55 -7.45
C THR A 2 13.89 6.42 -7.15
N ILE A 3 14.58 7.53 -6.90
CA ILE A 3 15.98 7.48 -6.48
C ILE A 3 15.99 6.84 -5.09
N GLN A 4 16.42 5.58 -5.04
CA GLN A 4 16.68 4.84 -3.80
C GLN A 4 17.96 5.40 -3.16
N LEU A 5 17.91 5.73 -1.87
CA LEU A 5 19.06 6.28 -1.13
C LEU A 5 20.02 5.13 -0.79
N ARG A 6 21.13 5.03 -1.52
CA ARG A 6 22.23 4.11 -1.16
C ARG A 6 23.21 4.84 -0.27
N TYR A 7 23.61 4.25 0.85
CA TYR A 7 24.51 4.91 1.82
C TYR A 7 25.78 5.44 1.16
N GLU A 8 26.36 4.69 0.21
CA GLU A 8 27.58 5.04 -0.52
C GLU A 8 27.40 6.23 -1.47
N SER A 9 26.16 6.54 -1.87
CA SER A 9 25.87 7.70 -2.70
C SER A 9 25.52 8.94 -1.86
N LEU A 10 25.59 8.87 -0.54
CA LEU A 10 25.27 9.98 0.35
C LEU A 10 26.55 10.57 0.93
N THR A 11 26.69 11.88 0.84
CA THR A 11 27.85 12.58 1.42
C THR A 11 27.42 13.86 2.11
N LEU A 12 28.25 14.30 3.07
CA LEU A 12 28.21 15.63 3.65
C LEU A 12 29.54 16.29 3.34
N ARG A 13 29.58 17.16 2.32
CA ARG A 13 30.77 17.94 1.98
C ARG A 13 30.76 19.31 2.68
N PRO A 14 31.92 19.90 3.01
CA PRO A 14 31.96 21.24 3.58
C PRO A 14 31.23 22.28 2.70
N LEU A 15 30.57 23.21 3.36
CA LEU A 15 29.95 24.36 2.72
C LEU A 15 31.03 25.27 2.10
N ALA A 16 30.87 25.67 0.84
CA ALA A 16 31.76 26.60 0.16
C ALA A 16 31.04 27.92 -0.18
N VAL A 17 31.82 28.98 -0.40
CA VAL A 17 31.29 30.30 -0.83
C VAL A 17 30.50 30.17 -2.15
N SER A 18 30.89 29.26 -3.03
CA SER A 18 30.20 28.99 -4.30
C SER A 18 28.78 28.44 -4.14
N ASP A 19 28.41 27.93 -2.95
CA ASP A 19 27.06 27.45 -2.68
C ASP A 19 26.08 28.58 -2.29
N SER A 20 26.56 29.82 -2.14
CA SER A 20 25.78 30.99 -1.66
C SER A 20 24.44 31.14 -2.38
N SER A 21 24.46 31.25 -3.72
CA SER A 21 23.25 31.46 -4.51
C SER A 21 22.24 30.31 -4.38
N LEU A 22 22.73 29.07 -4.25
CA LEU A 22 21.91 27.88 -4.09
C LEU A 22 21.20 27.89 -2.73
N ILE A 23 21.94 28.17 -1.66
CA ILE A 23 21.41 28.19 -0.29
C ILE A 23 20.47 29.37 -0.10
N PHE A 24 20.81 30.53 -0.66
CA PHE A 24 19.93 31.69 -0.68
C PHE A 24 18.56 31.32 -1.25
N ALA A 25 18.53 30.67 -2.41
CA ALA A 25 17.30 30.21 -3.04
C ALA A 25 16.52 29.22 -2.15
N TRP A 26 17.20 28.25 -1.52
CA TRP A 26 16.54 27.28 -0.65
C TRP A 26 15.98 27.91 0.63
N ARG A 27 16.74 28.78 1.30
CA ARG A 27 16.31 29.46 2.52
C ARG A 27 15.16 30.43 2.27
N ASN A 28 15.05 30.96 1.05
CA ASN A 28 13.93 31.78 0.60
C ASN A 28 12.80 30.98 -0.10
N ASP A 29 12.80 29.65 -0.04
CA ASP A 29 11.62 28.88 -0.45
C ASP A 29 10.54 28.91 0.63
N ALA A 30 9.28 29.05 0.22
CA ALA A 30 8.15 29.14 1.15
C ALA A 30 8.01 27.88 2.04
N ASN A 31 8.32 26.69 1.52
CA ASN A 31 8.24 25.44 2.29
C ASN A 31 9.34 25.34 3.34
N VAL A 32 10.54 25.85 3.02
CA VAL A 32 11.65 25.89 3.98
C VAL A 32 11.36 26.94 5.05
N ARG A 33 11.01 28.17 4.65
CA ARG A 33 10.66 29.23 5.60
C ARG A 33 9.51 28.86 6.52
N LYS A 34 8.52 28.09 6.05
CA LYS A 34 7.43 27.59 6.91
C LYS A 34 7.96 26.80 8.12
N ALA A 35 9.05 26.05 7.94
CA ALA A 35 9.67 25.25 9.00
C ALA A 35 10.71 26.00 9.85
N MET A 36 11.10 27.23 9.48
CA MET A 36 12.06 28.06 10.22
C MET A 36 11.36 28.92 11.29
N PHE A 37 12.09 29.42 12.29
CA PHE A 37 11.50 30.29 13.32
C PHE A 37 11.03 31.65 12.79
N SER A 38 11.82 32.30 11.92
CA SER A 38 11.33 33.44 11.12
C SER A 38 10.80 32.93 9.78
N GLY A 39 9.67 33.51 9.34
CA GLY A 39 9.08 33.27 8.03
C GLY A 39 9.43 34.33 6.98
N ASP A 40 10.25 35.31 7.35
CA ASP A 40 10.54 36.50 6.55
C ASP A 40 11.46 36.18 5.38
N LEU A 41 11.34 36.95 4.30
CA LEU A 41 12.31 36.90 3.21
C LEU A 41 13.66 37.41 3.71
N ILE A 42 14.72 36.68 3.36
CA ILE A 42 16.09 37.04 3.67
C ILE A 42 16.61 37.89 2.51
N GLU A 43 17.10 39.08 2.81
CA GLU A 43 17.77 39.93 1.83
C GLU A 43 19.14 39.35 1.46
N ILE A 44 19.59 39.55 0.22
CA ILE A 44 20.86 38.96 -0.25
C ILE A 44 22.05 39.41 0.60
N SER A 45 22.08 40.68 1.02
CA SER A 45 23.13 41.23 1.90
C SER A 45 23.14 40.56 3.28
N GLN A 46 21.97 40.24 3.84
CA GLN A 46 21.86 39.51 5.11
C GLN A 46 22.34 38.07 4.96
N HIS A 47 22.04 37.42 3.83
CA HIS A 47 22.50 36.08 3.52
C HIS A 47 24.02 36.01 3.38
N GLU A 48 24.62 36.94 2.62
CA GLU A 48 26.07 37.01 2.43
C GLU A 48 26.81 37.30 3.74
N ALA A 49 26.28 38.21 4.56
CA ALA A 49 26.83 38.48 5.88
C ALA A 49 26.77 37.26 6.81
N TRP A 50 25.66 36.51 6.78
CA TRP A 50 25.53 35.24 7.50
C TRP A 50 26.54 34.20 7.01
N LEU A 51 26.71 34.05 5.69
CA LEU A 51 27.60 33.05 5.10
C LEU A 51 29.06 33.36 5.46
N SER A 52 29.48 34.62 5.30
CA SER A 52 30.83 35.09 5.64
C SER A 52 31.14 34.85 7.12
N ARG A 53 30.22 35.22 8.03
CA ARG A 53 30.37 34.96 9.46
C ARG A 53 30.48 33.47 9.77
N THR A 54 29.62 32.66 9.16
CA THR A 54 29.54 31.22 9.41
C THR A 54 30.82 30.50 8.98
N LEU A 55 31.39 30.88 7.82
CA LEU A 55 32.62 30.28 7.32
C LEU A 55 33.88 30.75 8.08
N GLY A 56 33.82 31.92 8.71
CA GLY A 56 34.92 32.47 9.51
C GLY A 56 34.89 32.12 10.99
N ASP A 57 33.80 31.55 11.50
CA ASP A 57 33.61 31.24 12.92
C ASP A 57 33.99 29.78 13.22
N PRO A 58 35.04 29.53 14.03
CA PRO A 58 35.46 28.16 14.36
C PRO A 58 34.45 27.40 15.24
N SER A 59 33.48 28.10 15.85
CA SER A 59 32.38 27.48 16.60
C SER A 59 31.22 27.02 15.71
N CYS A 60 31.36 27.20 14.39
CA CYS A 60 30.38 26.81 13.37
C CYS A 60 30.97 25.79 12.39
N ALA A 61 30.16 24.83 11.95
CA ALA A 61 30.51 23.92 10.86
C ALA A 61 29.27 23.60 10.03
N TYR A 62 29.32 23.90 8.73
CA TYR A 62 28.21 23.70 7.81
C TYR A 62 28.59 22.80 6.65
N PHE A 63 27.65 21.98 6.22
CA PHE A 63 27.84 20.94 5.22
C PHE A 63 26.68 20.92 4.23
N ILE A 64 27.00 20.71 2.96
CA ILE A 64 26.03 20.38 1.93
C ILE A 64 25.82 18.88 1.92
N PHE A 65 24.56 18.48 2.08
CA PHE A 65 24.13 17.10 1.89
C PHE A 65 23.95 16.83 0.40
N GLU A 66 24.62 15.80 -0.10
CA GLU A 66 24.54 15.40 -1.50
C GLU A 66 24.03 13.97 -1.65
N ILE A 67 23.27 13.76 -2.72
CA ILE A 67 22.81 12.44 -3.18
C ILE A 67 23.37 12.25 -4.58
N ALA A 68 24.26 11.27 -4.76
CA ALA A 68 24.98 11.01 -6.00
C ALA A 68 25.60 12.31 -6.56
N GLU A 69 26.39 13.00 -5.71
CA GLU A 69 27.12 14.24 -6.02
C GLU A 69 26.21 15.44 -6.37
N ARG A 70 24.90 15.34 -6.11
CA ARG A 70 23.97 16.46 -6.33
C ARG A 70 23.53 17.06 -5.00
N PRO A 71 23.65 18.40 -4.82
CA PRO A 71 23.14 19.08 -3.64
C PRO A 71 21.65 18.80 -3.38
N ALA A 72 21.37 18.34 -2.17
CA ALA A 72 20.06 17.87 -1.73
C ALA A 72 19.64 18.43 -0.36
N GLY A 73 20.53 19.12 0.37
CA GLY A 73 20.20 19.80 1.62
C GLY A 73 21.39 20.52 2.23
N LEU A 74 21.14 21.21 3.34
CA LEU A 74 22.12 21.88 4.17
C LEU A 74 21.97 21.38 5.61
N VAL A 75 23.10 21.14 6.26
CA VAL A 75 23.20 20.87 7.70
C VAL A 75 24.21 21.84 8.30
N GLY A 76 23.93 22.36 9.48
CA GLY A 76 24.83 23.25 10.22
C GLY A 76 24.90 22.88 11.69
N PHE A 77 26.09 23.04 12.25
CA PHE A 77 26.37 22.99 13.68
C PHE A 77 26.85 24.37 14.13
N SER A 78 26.35 24.83 15.28
CA SER A 78 26.71 26.10 15.89
C SER A 78 26.84 25.96 17.41
N GLU A 79 27.35 27.00 18.06
CA GLU A 79 27.58 27.02 19.52
C GLU A 79 28.52 25.90 19.99
N MET A 80 29.49 25.52 19.15
CA MET A 80 30.46 24.48 19.47
C MET A 80 31.56 25.01 20.38
N GLY A 81 31.27 25.06 21.68
CA GLY A 81 32.27 25.38 22.71
C GLY A 81 33.08 24.15 23.13
N ASP A 82 34.35 24.36 23.51
CA ASP A 82 35.26 23.28 23.89
C ASP A 82 35.07 22.77 25.32
N ARG A 83 34.47 23.58 26.20
CA ARG A 83 34.28 23.22 27.60
C ARG A 83 33.24 22.10 27.79
N ASP A 84 32.06 22.30 27.23
CA ASP A 84 30.91 21.41 27.45
C ASP A 84 30.66 20.48 26.26
N LEU A 85 31.41 20.65 25.16
CA LEU A 85 31.36 19.85 23.93
C LEU A 85 29.94 19.69 23.36
N ARG A 86 29.03 20.63 23.62
CA ARG A 86 27.69 20.66 23.03
C ARG A 86 27.73 21.29 21.63
N ALA A 87 26.76 20.94 20.81
CA ALA A 87 26.48 21.65 19.56
C ALA A 87 24.97 21.80 19.39
N ARG A 88 24.54 22.94 18.83
CA ARG A 88 23.20 23.12 18.29
C ARG A 88 23.25 22.73 16.81
N TRP A 89 22.29 21.93 16.35
CA TRP A 89 22.17 21.61 14.92
C TRP A 89 20.98 22.28 14.24
N THR A 90 21.15 22.58 12.96
CA THR A 90 20.11 23.10 12.07
C THR A 90 20.22 22.40 10.73
N PHE A 91 19.10 22.25 10.03
CA PHE A 91 19.10 21.58 8.73
C PHE A 91 17.87 21.93 7.90
N HIS A 92 17.99 21.79 6.59
CA HIS A 92 16.86 21.72 5.68
C HIS A 92 17.23 20.91 4.44
N VAL A 93 16.26 20.18 3.88
CA VAL A 93 16.42 19.56 2.57
C VAL A 93 16.09 20.58 1.47
N ARG A 94 16.53 20.28 0.26
CA ARG A 94 16.19 21.03 -0.94
C ARG A 94 14.66 21.04 -1.15
N PRO A 95 14.02 22.19 -1.48
CA PRO A 95 12.56 22.31 -1.48
C PRO A 95 11.80 21.38 -2.43
N ASP A 96 12.36 21.11 -3.60
CA ASP A 96 11.81 20.24 -4.65
C ASP A 96 12.22 18.77 -4.47
N LEU A 97 12.96 18.42 -3.42
CA LEU A 97 13.38 17.04 -3.19
C LEU A 97 12.14 16.16 -2.91
N ARG A 98 11.96 15.12 -3.73
CA ARG A 98 10.85 14.16 -3.63
C ARG A 98 11.37 12.73 -3.39
N ILE A 99 12.37 12.62 -2.52
CA ILE A 99 12.93 11.32 -2.11
C ILE A 99 12.52 11.05 -0.66
N PRO A 100 11.60 10.09 -0.41
CA PRO A 100 11.25 9.68 0.95
C PRO A 100 12.49 9.28 1.75
N GLY A 101 12.52 9.61 3.05
CA GLY A 101 13.64 9.27 3.93
C GLY A 101 14.89 10.16 3.80
N ALA A 102 15.00 11.01 2.77
CA ALA A 102 16.22 11.81 2.54
C ALA A 102 16.60 12.71 3.71
N GLY A 103 15.62 13.33 4.38
CA GLY A 103 15.88 14.12 5.59
C GLY A 103 16.45 13.30 6.74
N THR A 104 15.94 12.07 6.93
CA THR A 104 16.45 11.16 7.97
C THR A 104 17.83 10.63 7.63
N ALA A 105 18.11 10.33 6.36
CA ALA A 105 19.44 9.91 5.90
C ALA A 105 20.48 11.03 6.04
N MET A 106 20.12 12.27 5.69
CA MET A 106 20.91 13.46 5.97
C MET A 106 21.18 13.61 7.48
N GLY A 107 20.13 13.45 8.30
CA GLY A 107 20.24 13.51 9.75
C GLY A 107 21.14 12.43 10.33
N PHE A 108 21.10 11.20 9.80
CA PHE A 108 22.01 10.12 10.19
C PHE A 108 23.47 10.52 9.98
N LEU A 109 23.82 10.99 8.77
CA LEU A 109 25.18 11.43 8.46
C LEU A 109 25.61 12.61 9.34
N ALA A 110 24.69 13.54 9.60
CA ALA A 110 24.95 14.72 10.42
C ALA A 110 25.25 14.35 11.88
N VAL A 111 24.42 13.51 12.48
CA VAL A 111 24.63 13.03 13.85
C VAL A 111 25.94 12.26 13.94
N ASP A 112 26.22 11.41 12.95
CA ASP A 112 27.44 10.60 12.94
C ASP A 112 28.70 11.48 12.84
N ARG A 113 28.68 12.48 11.95
CA ARG A 113 29.69 13.53 11.83
C ARG A 113 29.91 14.27 13.15
N ALA A 114 28.82 14.71 13.79
CA ALA A 114 28.90 15.50 15.02
C ALA A 114 29.63 14.77 16.15
N PHE A 115 29.35 13.47 16.33
CA PHE A 115 29.94 12.70 17.41
C PHE A 115 31.29 12.08 17.06
N ARG A 116 31.47 11.56 15.84
CA ARG A 116 32.68 10.81 15.47
C ARG A 116 33.79 11.68 14.90
N GLU A 117 33.44 12.74 14.17
CA GLU A 117 34.42 13.60 13.49
C GLU A 117 34.59 14.94 14.21
N LEU A 118 33.51 15.57 14.66
CA LEU A 118 33.56 16.86 15.39
C LEU A 118 33.75 16.70 16.91
N GLY A 119 33.73 15.45 17.42
CA GLY A 119 34.02 15.14 18.81
C GLY A 119 33.07 15.80 19.82
N ARG A 120 31.80 16.02 19.45
CA ARG A 120 30.80 16.59 20.36
C ARG A 120 30.33 15.52 21.36
N HIS A 121 29.96 15.96 22.56
CA HIS A 121 29.36 15.11 23.59
C HIS A 121 27.83 15.08 23.49
N LYS A 122 27.20 16.22 23.17
CA LYS A 122 25.74 16.39 23.12
C LYS A 122 25.32 17.21 21.90
N LEU A 123 24.30 16.73 21.20
CA LEU A 123 23.69 17.43 20.08
C LEU A 123 22.29 17.90 20.46
N CYS A 124 22.02 19.19 20.32
CA CYS A 124 20.76 19.82 20.70
C CYS A 124 20.00 20.31 19.45
N GLY A 125 18.71 20.03 19.40
CA GLY A 125 17.80 20.44 18.32
C GLY A 125 16.54 21.11 18.83
N GLU A 126 15.98 21.99 18.03
CA GLU A 126 14.73 22.69 18.33
C GLU A 126 13.78 22.57 17.15
N VAL A 127 12.52 22.27 17.43
CA VAL A 127 11.52 21.96 16.39
C VAL A 127 10.20 22.65 16.70
N LEU A 128 9.66 23.41 15.74
CA LEU A 128 8.29 23.94 15.83
C LEU A 128 7.28 22.80 16.00
N ALA A 129 6.28 22.99 16.87
CA ALA A 129 5.32 21.95 17.21
C ALA A 129 4.50 21.40 16.02
N ASP A 130 4.30 22.19 14.96
CA ASP A 130 3.58 21.79 13.74
C ASP A 130 4.46 21.07 12.71
N ASN A 131 5.78 21.01 12.92
CA ASN A 131 6.72 20.36 12.00
C ASN A 131 6.83 18.86 12.28
N GLU A 132 5.75 18.13 12.02
CA GLU A 132 5.68 16.69 12.29
C GLU A 132 6.80 15.88 11.62
N ARG A 133 7.26 16.33 10.45
CA ARG A 133 8.34 15.66 9.71
C ARG A 133 9.64 15.68 10.51
N SER A 134 10.01 16.85 11.03
CA SER A 134 11.20 16.99 11.87
C SER A 134 11.02 16.28 13.23
N LEU A 135 9.82 16.34 13.82
CA LEU A 135 9.52 15.62 15.07
C LEU A 135 9.64 14.10 14.92
N ARG A 136 9.20 13.52 13.80
CA ARG A 136 9.39 12.09 13.50
C ARG A 136 10.86 11.75 13.23
N MET A 137 11.56 12.62 12.52
CA MET A 137 12.98 12.43 12.21
C MET A 137 13.84 12.37 13.47
N HIS A 138 13.66 13.32 14.41
CA HIS A 138 14.38 13.33 15.67
C HIS A 138 14.17 12.02 16.46
N ARG A 139 12.92 11.56 16.58
CA ARG A 139 12.59 10.29 17.24
C ARG A 139 13.26 9.09 16.57
N ARG A 140 13.24 9.02 15.23
CA ARG A 140 13.91 7.93 14.47
C ARG A 140 15.43 7.92 14.64
N LEU A 141 16.04 9.09 14.84
CA LEU A 141 17.48 9.22 15.09
C LEU A 141 17.85 9.03 16.57
N GLY A 142 16.87 8.69 17.42
CA GLY A 142 17.10 8.42 18.84
C GLY A 142 17.12 9.65 19.75
N PHE A 143 16.81 10.85 19.24
CA PHE A 143 16.74 12.03 20.10
C PHE A 143 15.61 11.92 21.11
N ARG A 144 15.90 12.34 22.33
CA ARG A 144 14.92 12.48 23.41
C ARG A 144 14.42 13.92 23.47
N ARG A 145 13.12 14.11 23.69
CA ARG A 145 12.55 15.43 23.98
C ARG A 145 12.88 15.79 25.43
N GLU A 146 13.63 16.87 25.64
CA GLU A 146 14.01 17.35 26.97
C GLU A 146 13.10 18.47 27.49
N GLY A 147 12.38 19.16 26.60
CA GLY A 147 11.54 20.29 26.98
C GLY A 147 10.53 20.72 25.92
N ILE A 148 9.61 21.58 26.33
CA ILE A 148 8.71 22.33 25.45
C ILE A 148 8.73 23.78 25.93
N ARG A 149 9.06 24.70 25.02
CA ARG A 149 8.91 26.13 25.24
C ARG A 149 7.55 26.56 24.70
N THR A 150 6.60 26.75 25.61
CA THR A 150 5.22 27.14 25.28
C THR A 150 5.15 28.56 24.74
N ALA A 151 4.36 28.78 23.69
CA ALA A 151 4.14 30.09 23.07
C ALA A 151 5.46 30.85 22.78
N HIS A 152 6.47 30.14 22.29
CA HIS A 152 7.84 30.66 22.20
C HIS A 152 8.12 31.42 20.91
N VAL A 153 7.48 31.05 19.80
CA VAL A 153 7.66 31.70 18.48
C VAL A 153 6.34 32.30 18.03
N HIS A 154 6.33 33.59 17.69
CA HIS A 154 5.19 34.23 17.05
C HIS A 154 5.35 34.25 15.53
N LYS A 155 4.45 33.58 14.82
CA LYS A 155 4.51 33.45 13.37
C LYS A 155 3.12 33.39 12.76
N ALA A 156 2.93 34.12 11.66
CA ALA A 156 1.65 34.21 10.94
C ALA A 156 0.45 34.54 11.86
N GLY A 157 0.65 35.42 12.86
CA GLY A 157 -0.38 35.84 13.82
C GLY A 157 -0.70 34.81 14.90
N THR A 158 0.10 33.75 15.04
CA THR A 158 -0.11 32.69 16.04
C THR A 158 1.14 32.46 16.87
N TRP A 159 0.97 32.21 18.17
CA TRP A 159 2.04 31.77 19.05
C TRP A 159 2.17 30.24 18.96
N MET A 160 3.39 29.78 18.75
CA MET A 160 3.72 28.38 18.52
C MET A 160 4.71 27.86 19.57
N ASP A 161 4.50 26.62 19.98
CA ASP A 161 5.40 25.91 20.87
C ASP A 161 6.65 25.44 20.13
N VAL A 162 7.77 25.35 20.85
CA VAL A 162 9.03 24.77 20.36
C VAL A 162 9.41 23.58 21.22
N HIS A 163 9.58 22.43 20.59
CA HIS A 163 10.06 21.21 21.25
C HIS A 163 11.59 21.20 21.24
N GLU A 164 12.18 20.97 22.40
CA GLU A 164 13.62 20.83 22.60
C GLU A 164 14.00 19.36 22.61
N TYR A 165 14.97 19.00 21.77
CA TYR A 165 15.49 17.65 21.65
C TYR A 165 16.98 17.62 21.94
N ALA A 166 17.44 16.51 22.48
CA ALA A 166 18.86 16.21 22.55
C ALA A 166 19.18 14.74 22.34
N LEU A 167 20.44 14.50 21.96
CA LEU A 167 21.04 13.18 21.84
C LEU A 167 22.48 13.22 22.38
N LEU A 168 22.86 12.22 23.16
CA LEU A 168 24.21 12.06 23.67
C LEU A 168 25.06 11.16 22.75
N ALA A 169 26.36 11.39 22.73
CA ALA A 169 27.30 10.60 21.95
C ALA A 169 27.28 9.10 22.32
N GLU A 170 27.13 8.77 23.61
CA GLU A 170 27.04 7.40 24.10
C GLU A 170 25.74 6.71 23.66
N GLU A 171 24.61 7.43 23.75
CA GLU A 171 23.31 6.94 23.25
C GLU A 171 23.40 6.63 21.75
N TRP A 172 23.99 7.54 20.97
CA TRP A 172 24.22 7.31 19.54
C TRP A 172 25.10 6.09 19.28
N ALA A 173 26.20 5.93 20.01
CA ALA A 173 27.09 4.78 19.83
C ALA A 173 26.35 3.44 20.04
N GLY A 174 25.41 3.39 20.99
CA GLY A 174 24.59 2.20 21.26
C GLY A 174 23.54 1.89 20.19
N ILE A 175 23.02 2.91 19.49
CA ILE A 175 21.89 2.74 18.55
C ILE A 175 22.26 2.92 17.07
N ARG A 176 23.42 3.52 16.75
CA ARG A 176 23.85 3.85 15.38
C ARG A 176 23.80 2.66 14.45
N GLY A 177 24.28 1.49 14.89
CA GLY A 177 24.29 0.27 14.07
C GLY A 177 22.89 -0.15 13.64
N ALA A 178 21.95 -0.19 14.59
CA ALA A 178 20.56 -0.53 14.31
C ALA A 178 19.86 0.51 13.43
N ILE A 179 20.15 1.81 13.62
CA ILE A 179 19.60 2.88 12.78
C ILE A 179 20.21 2.82 11.37
N HIS A 180 21.51 2.58 11.24
CA HIS A 180 22.17 2.39 9.94
C HIS A 180 21.56 1.20 9.20
N GLU A 181 21.39 0.07 9.89
CA GLU A 181 20.72 -1.09 9.33
C GLU A 181 19.28 -0.73 8.93
N ALA A 182 18.47 -0.17 9.81
CA ALA A 182 17.09 0.20 9.48
C ALA A 182 16.98 1.18 8.29
N LEU A 183 17.90 2.15 8.15
CA LEU A 183 17.85 3.16 7.10
C LEU A 183 18.45 2.70 5.76
N PHE A 184 19.47 1.84 5.79
CA PHE A 184 20.27 1.52 4.61
C PHE A 184 20.31 0.02 4.28
N SER A 185 19.81 -0.87 5.14
CA SER A 185 19.73 -2.32 4.87
C SER A 185 18.50 -2.76 4.09
N GLU A 186 17.48 -1.90 3.94
CA GLU A 186 16.31 -2.20 3.09
C GLU A 186 16.71 -2.54 1.65
N PHE A 187 17.90 -2.12 1.20
CA PHE A 187 18.42 -2.38 -0.15
C PHE A 187 19.43 -3.53 -0.25
N GLN A 188 19.73 -4.22 0.85
CA GLN A 188 20.45 -5.52 0.82
C GLN A 188 19.56 -6.72 1.08
N ARG A 189 18.29 -6.52 1.50
CA ARG A 189 17.32 -7.60 1.49
C ARG A 189 16.87 -7.84 0.05
N PRO A 190 16.92 -9.08 -0.47
CA PRO A 190 16.30 -9.38 -1.74
C PRO A 190 14.83 -8.93 -1.69
N LYS A 191 14.32 -8.38 -2.80
CA LYS A 191 12.90 -8.00 -2.90
C LYS A 191 12.04 -9.18 -2.43
N PRO A 192 11.01 -8.96 -1.61
CA PRO A 192 10.10 -10.04 -1.25
C PRO A 192 9.59 -10.72 -2.52
N LYS A 193 9.69 -12.04 -2.54
CA LYS A 193 9.29 -12.89 -3.64
C LYS A 193 7.82 -13.26 -3.48
N VAL A 194 7.00 -12.76 -4.39
CA VAL A 194 5.54 -12.90 -4.30
C VAL A 194 5.04 -13.77 -5.44
N LEU A 195 4.36 -14.87 -5.10
CA LEU A 195 3.75 -15.80 -6.04
C LEU A 195 2.25 -15.51 -6.18
N PHE A 196 1.82 -15.09 -7.37
CA PHE A 196 0.41 -15.02 -7.73
C PHE A 196 -0.02 -16.30 -8.44
N THR A 197 -1.04 -16.99 -7.93
CA THR A 197 -1.71 -18.08 -8.65
C THR A 197 -2.86 -17.55 -9.51
N GLY A 198 -3.29 -18.31 -10.52
CA GLY A 198 -4.14 -17.76 -11.59
C GLY A 198 -3.39 -16.74 -12.45
N GLY A 199 -2.08 -16.92 -12.59
CA GLY A 199 -1.13 -16.02 -13.24
C GLY A 199 -1.39 -15.80 -14.74
N GLY A 200 -2.21 -16.63 -15.38
CA GLY A 200 -2.69 -16.41 -16.74
C GLY A 200 -3.82 -15.37 -16.85
N GLY A 201 -4.29 -14.82 -15.72
CA GLY A 201 -5.35 -13.81 -15.69
C GLY A 201 -4.94 -12.45 -16.29
N SER A 202 -5.95 -11.68 -16.70
CA SER A 202 -5.77 -10.36 -17.33
C SER A 202 -5.15 -9.27 -16.43
N ALA A 203 -4.99 -9.54 -15.14
CA ALA A 203 -4.37 -8.64 -14.16
C ALA A 203 -2.84 -8.79 -14.09
N SER A 204 -2.29 -9.95 -14.45
CA SER A 204 -0.91 -10.32 -14.15
C SER A 204 0.13 -9.41 -14.80
N GLN A 205 -0.09 -9.00 -16.05
CA GLN A 205 0.82 -8.07 -16.73
C GLN A 205 0.85 -6.70 -16.05
N SER A 206 -0.31 -6.14 -15.69
CA SER A 206 -0.35 -4.85 -15.01
C SER A 206 0.22 -4.91 -13.59
N LEU A 207 0.12 -6.06 -12.91
CA LEU A 207 0.84 -6.29 -11.64
C LEU A 207 2.36 -6.26 -11.87
N GLN A 208 2.85 -6.97 -12.90
CA GLN A 208 4.26 -6.96 -13.27
C GLN A 208 4.79 -5.55 -13.57
N GLU A 209 4.05 -4.76 -14.34
CA GLU A 209 4.43 -3.39 -14.71
C GLU A 209 4.45 -2.45 -13.50
N GLN A 210 3.43 -2.52 -12.62
CA GLN A 210 3.29 -1.59 -11.49
C GLN A 210 4.20 -1.92 -10.30
N TRP A 211 4.52 -3.20 -10.08
CA TRP A 211 5.10 -3.66 -8.81
C TRP A 211 6.47 -4.35 -8.93
N SER A 212 6.99 -4.59 -10.14
CA SER A 212 8.32 -5.20 -10.31
C SER A 212 9.48 -4.37 -9.76
N GLU A 213 9.31 -3.05 -9.56
CA GLU A 213 10.29 -2.22 -8.86
C GLU A 213 10.36 -2.53 -7.35
N ARG A 214 9.26 -2.98 -6.74
CA ARG A 214 9.13 -3.23 -5.29
C ARG A 214 9.27 -4.70 -4.91
N TYR A 215 8.73 -5.59 -5.73
CA TYR A 215 8.66 -7.03 -5.45
C TYR A 215 9.28 -7.85 -6.57
N GLU A 216 9.72 -9.06 -6.25
CA GLU A 216 10.10 -10.05 -7.25
C GLU A 216 8.91 -10.98 -7.50
N LEU A 217 8.22 -10.77 -8.63
CA LEU A 217 6.94 -11.41 -8.89
C LEU A 217 7.09 -12.72 -9.66
N TYR A 218 6.38 -13.74 -9.20
CA TYR A 218 6.19 -15.02 -9.88
C TYR A 218 4.69 -15.22 -10.15
N PHE A 219 4.37 -15.84 -11.28
CA PHE A 219 3.00 -16.06 -11.73
C PHE A 219 2.82 -17.54 -12.05
N ALA A 220 1.87 -18.19 -11.38
CA ALA A 220 1.58 -19.59 -11.56
C ALA A 220 0.19 -19.85 -12.16
N ASP A 221 0.13 -20.70 -13.18
CA ASP A 221 -1.11 -21.09 -13.84
C ASP A 221 -1.03 -22.55 -14.33
N ALA A 222 -2.18 -23.18 -14.51
CA ALA A 222 -2.25 -24.53 -15.06
C ALA A 222 -2.14 -24.56 -16.58
N ASN A 223 -2.47 -23.45 -17.25
CA ASN A 223 -2.30 -23.32 -18.69
C ASN A 223 -0.99 -22.57 -19.02
N PRO A 224 0.04 -23.24 -19.58
CA PRO A 224 1.29 -22.57 -19.97
C PRO A 224 1.12 -21.53 -21.07
N GLU A 225 0.04 -21.59 -21.85
CA GLU A 225 -0.26 -20.62 -22.91
C GLU A 225 -1.03 -19.40 -22.42
N ALA A 226 -1.53 -19.41 -21.18
CA ALA A 226 -2.32 -18.31 -20.65
C ALA A 226 -1.48 -17.11 -20.18
N PHE A 227 -0.15 -17.27 -20.03
CA PHE A 227 0.70 -16.20 -19.51
C PHE A 227 0.81 -15.02 -20.49
N PRO A 228 0.53 -13.79 -20.03
CA PRO A 228 0.78 -12.60 -20.81
C PRO A 228 2.26 -12.46 -21.24
N PRO A 229 2.52 -11.91 -22.43
CA PRO A 229 3.88 -11.73 -22.97
C PRO A 229 4.73 -10.80 -22.09
N GLY A 230 4.12 -9.85 -21.37
CA GLY A 230 4.82 -8.92 -20.47
C GLY A 230 5.43 -9.56 -19.22
N ILE A 231 5.13 -10.83 -18.93
CA ILE A 231 5.72 -11.56 -17.80
C ILE A 231 7.01 -12.26 -18.28
N PRO A 232 8.18 -12.07 -17.65
CA PRO A 232 9.40 -12.77 -18.05
C PRO A 232 9.26 -14.29 -17.94
N GLN A 233 9.85 -15.05 -18.87
CA GLN A 233 9.73 -16.51 -18.90
C GLN A 233 10.22 -17.18 -17.60
N SER A 234 11.28 -16.65 -16.99
CA SER A 234 11.80 -17.12 -15.70
C SER A 234 10.85 -16.90 -14.51
N ARG A 235 9.78 -16.13 -14.69
CA ARG A 235 8.77 -15.82 -13.67
C ARG A 235 7.44 -16.53 -13.90
N ARG A 236 7.33 -17.32 -14.97
CA ARG A 236 6.13 -18.12 -15.30
C ARG A 236 6.29 -19.52 -14.72
N CYS A 237 5.31 -19.97 -13.97
CA CYS A 237 5.36 -21.25 -13.28
C CYS A 237 4.14 -22.10 -13.63
N VAL A 238 4.34 -23.28 -14.19
CA VAL A 238 3.22 -24.20 -14.46
C VAL A 238 2.92 -24.99 -13.18
N ILE A 239 1.68 -24.99 -12.75
CA ILE A 239 1.19 -25.75 -11.58
C ILE A 239 -0.05 -26.57 -11.95
N PRO A 240 -0.36 -27.68 -11.27
CA PRO A 240 -1.59 -28.42 -11.52
C PRO A 240 -2.85 -27.59 -11.22
N LEU A 241 -4.01 -28.07 -11.65
CA LEU A 241 -5.29 -27.53 -11.18
C LEU A 241 -5.45 -27.78 -9.69
N ALA A 242 -6.16 -26.90 -8.97
CA ALA A 242 -6.37 -27.02 -7.53
C ALA A 242 -6.99 -28.36 -7.07
N ARG A 243 -7.77 -29.00 -7.95
CA ARG A 243 -8.40 -30.32 -7.70
C ARG A 243 -7.45 -31.50 -7.87
N ASP A 244 -6.27 -31.28 -8.44
CA ASP A 244 -5.27 -32.31 -8.62
C ASP A 244 -4.63 -32.64 -7.25
N PRO A 245 -4.55 -33.92 -6.85
CA PRO A 245 -3.91 -34.31 -5.60
C PRO A 245 -2.47 -33.78 -5.44
N ALA A 246 -1.74 -33.60 -6.54
CA ALA A 246 -0.37 -33.11 -6.55
C ALA A 246 -0.24 -31.58 -6.44
N PHE A 247 -1.36 -30.83 -6.39
CA PHE A 247 -1.36 -29.37 -6.39
C PHE A 247 -0.51 -28.79 -5.25
N THR A 248 -0.80 -29.18 -4.01
CA THR A 248 -0.14 -28.61 -2.82
C THR A 248 1.34 -28.95 -2.78
N GLU A 249 1.70 -30.20 -3.10
CA GLU A 249 3.10 -30.65 -3.18
C GLU A 249 3.88 -29.88 -4.24
N THR A 250 3.29 -29.70 -5.43
CA THR A 250 3.94 -28.98 -6.52
C THR A 250 4.15 -27.50 -6.19
N VAL A 251 3.15 -26.86 -5.58
CA VAL A 251 3.27 -25.46 -5.14
C VAL A 251 4.30 -25.32 -4.01
N ALA A 252 4.35 -26.26 -3.06
CA ALA A 252 5.38 -26.28 -2.01
C ALA A 252 6.79 -26.40 -2.59
N ALA A 253 6.99 -27.32 -3.54
CA ALA A 253 8.27 -27.51 -4.23
C ALA A 253 8.70 -26.24 -5.01
N LEU A 254 7.75 -25.59 -5.69
CA LEU A 254 7.96 -24.29 -6.34
C LEU A 254 8.38 -23.22 -5.31
N CYS A 255 7.64 -23.09 -4.21
CA CYS A 255 7.92 -22.08 -3.19
C CYS A 255 9.31 -22.28 -2.58
N LYS A 256 9.69 -23.53 -2.30
CA LYS A 256 11.02 -23.87 -1.78
C LYS A 256 12.14 -23.57 -2.79
N ARG A 257 11.95 -23.95 -4.06
CA ARG A 257 12.95 -23.72 -5.13
C ARG A 257 13.22 -22.25 -5.34
N GLU A 258 12.15 -21.46 -5.47
CA GLU A 258 12.25 -20.02 -5.77
C GLU A 258 12.47 -19.16 -4.52
N ARG A 259 12.29 -19.75 -3.33
CA ARG A 259 12.29 -19.07 -2.02
C ARG A 259 11.20 -18.00 -1.94
N ILE A 260 9.97 -18.38 -2.30
CA ILE A 260 8.80 -17.51 -2.23
C ILE A 260 8.56 -17.10 -0.77
N ASP A 261 8.30 -15.81 -0.54
CA ASP A 261 8.00 -15.24 0.77
C ASP A 261 6.49 -15.17 1.03
N LEU A 262 5.72 -14.88 -0.03
CA LEU A 262 4.27 -14.70 0.03
C LEU A 262 3.57 -15.34 -1.17
N ILE A 263 2.49 -16.09 -0.91
CA ILE A 263 1.52 -16.54 -1.92
C ILE A 263 0.32 -15.60 -1.88
N VAL A 264 -0.13 -15.16 -3.06
CA VAL A 264 -1.36 -14.39 -3.26
C VAL A 264 -2.31 -15.20 -4.14
N PRO A 265 -3.31 -15.87 -3.54
CA PRO A 265 -4.27 -16.68 -4.28
C PRO A 265 -5.16 -15.84 -5.21
N GLY A 266 -5.28 -16.27 -6.46
CA GLY A 266 -6.11 -15.63 -7.48
C GLY A 266 -7.35 -16.45 -7.89
N VAL A 267 -7.46 -17.68 -7.42
CA VAL A 267 -8.47 -18.65 -7.83
C VAL A 267 -9.27 -19.14 -6.63
N ASP A 268 -10.57 -19.42 -6.80
CA ASP A 268 -11.45 -19.80 -5.68
C ASP A 268 -11.22 -21.25 -5.23
N GLU A 269 -11.01 -22.16 -6.18
CA GLU A 269 -10.89 -23.60 -5.95
C GLU A 269 -9.62 -24.00 -5.17
N GLU A 270 -8.62 -23.12 -5.08
CA GLU A 270 -7.36 -23.33 -4.35
C GLU A 270 -7.41 -22.83 -2.90
N LEU A 271 -8.38 -21.97 -2.54
CA LEU A 271 -8.34 -21.24 -1.27
C LEU A 271 -8.41 -22.17 -0.06
N LEU A 272 -9.23 -23.21 -0.10
CA LEU A 272 -9.32 -24.18 0.99
C LEU A 272 -8.06 -25.06 1.11
N ALA A 273 -7.41 -25.36 -0.02
CA ALA A 273 -6.13 -26.05 0.00
C ALA A 273 -5.06 -25.17 0.65
N PHE A 274 -4.99 -23.89 0.28
CA PHE A 274 -4.08 -22.94 0.91
C PHE A 274 -4.40 -22.65 2.37
N ALA A 275 -5.67 -22.57 2.75
CA ALA A 275 -6.10 -22.39 4.13
C ALA A 275 -5.54 -23.50 5.04
N ARG A 276 -5.55 -24.76 4.58
CA ARG A 276 -4.97 -25.89 5.31
C ARG A 276 -3.46 -25.84 5.45
N MET A 277 -2.77 -25.23 4.49
CA MET A 277 -1.32 -25.10 4.50
C MET A 277 -0.84 -23.79 5.17
N HIS A 278 -1.74 -22.86 5.43
CA HIS A 278 -1.41 -21.59 6.05
C HIS A 278 -0.86 -21.82 7.47
N GLY A 279 0.38 -21.38 7.71
CA GLY A 279 1.09 -21.61 8.97
C GLY A 279 1.74 -22.99 9.12
N ALA A 280 1.63 -23.87 8.11
CA ALA A 280 2.33 -25.16 8.13
C ALA A 280 3.86 -24.96 8.04
N PRO A 281 4.67 -25.77 8.74
CA PRO A 281 6.13 -25.67 8.67
C PRO A 281 6.65 -25.76 7.23
N GLY A 282 7.53 -24.84 6.84
CA GLY A 282 8.14 -24.80 5.51
C GLY A 282 7.26 -24.21 4.41
N TRP A 283 6.05 -23.74 4.71
CA TRP A 283 5.23 -22.97 3.78
C TRP A 283 5.46 -21.47 3.93
N PRO A 284 5.44 -20.71 2.82
CA PRO A 284 5.47 -19.25 2.87
C PRO A 284 4.21 -18.69 3.52
N ARG A 285 4.22 -17.39 3.82
CA ARG A 285 2.99 -16.69 4.19
C ARG A 285 2.01 -16.74 3.01
N ILE A 286 0.72 -16.71 3.32
CA ILE A 286 -0.34 -16.70 2.31
C ILE A 286 -1.27 -15.55 2.64
N MET A 287 -1.53 -14.65 1.69
CA MET A 287 -2.47 -13.54 1.86
C MET A 287 -3.90 -14.09 1.68
N LEU A 288 -4.52 -14.48 2.79
CA LEU A 288 -5.77 -15.22 2.81
C LEU A 288 -6.63 -14.76 3.99
N PRO A 289 -7.96 -14.70 3.84
CA PRO A 289 -8.87 -14.63 4.99
C PRO A 289 -8.84 -15.90 5.84
N GLU A 290 -9.53 -15.87 6.97
CA GLU A 290 -9.70 -17.01 7.87
C GLU A 290 -10.49 -18.14 7.19
N THR A 291 -10.15 -19.40 7.49
CA THR A 291 -10.77 -20.59 6.88
C THR A 291 -12.30 -20.56 6.93
N LYS A 292 -12.87 -20.16 8.07
CA LYS A 292 -14.34 -20.05 8.24
C LYS A 292 -14.97 -19.04 7.28
N PHE A 293 -14.30 -17.90 7.07
CA PHE A 293 -14.77 -16.89 6.12
C PHE A 293 -14.71 -17.41 4.69
N ILE A 294 -13.64 -18.12 4.33
CA ILE A 294 -13.49 -18.72 3.00
C ILE A 294 -14.60 -19.75 2.74
N GLU A 295 -14.79 -20.70 3.65
CA GLU A 295 -15.82 -21.74 3.52
C GLU A 295 -17.21 -21.13 3.35
N GLN A 296 -17.51 -20.09 4.13
CA GLN A 296 -18.80 -19.40 4.09
C GLN A 296 -19.02 -18.61 2.79
N MET A 297 -18.00 -17.94 2.27
CA MET A 297 -18.13 -17.02 1.13
C MET A 297 -17.99 -17.71 -0.24
N LEU A 298 -17.31 -18.85 -0.31
CA LEU A 298 -17.17 -19.61 -1.57
C LEU A 298 -18.48 -20.22 -2.07
N ASP A 299 -19.39 -20.51 -1.16
CA ASP A 299 -20.73 -21.02 -1.45
C ASP A 299 -21.72 -19.86 -1.51
N LYS A 300 -22.24 -19.57 -2.70
CA LYS A 300 -23.09 -18.41 -2.96
C LYS A 300 -24.43 -18.46 -2.20
N LEU A 301 -24.94 -19.65 -1.89
CA LEU A 301 -26.18 -19.77 -1.10
C LEU A 301 -25.90 -19.48 0.37
N VAL A 302 -24.85 -20.10 0.91
CA VAL A 302 -24.44 -19.93 2.31
C VAL A 302 -23.98 -18.49 2.57
N SER A 303 -23.25 -17.89 1.63
CA SER A 303 -22.84 -16.49 1.68
C SER A 303 -24.05 -15.57 1.77
N ALA A 304 -25.06 -15.76 0.91
CA ALA A 304 -26.27 -14.94 0.94
C ALA A 304 -27.05 -15.07 2.26
N GLN A 305 -27.21 -16.30 2.76
CA GLN A 305 -27.85 -16.57 4.05
C GLN A 305 -27.10 -15.94 5.22
N ALA A 306 -25.77 -15.98 5.20
CA ALA A 306 -24.94 -15.37 6.23
C ALA A 306 -25.07 -13.85 6.25
N ILE A 307 -25.11 -13.21 5.08
CA ILE A 307 -25.28 -11.76 4.96
C ILE A 307 -26.69 -11.35 5.43
N GLU A 308 -27.72 -12.10 5.04
CA GLU A 308 -29.10 -11.89 5.51
C GLU A 308 -29.20 -12.04 7.04
N ALA A 309 -28.60 -13.08 7.62
CA ALA A 309 -28.57 -13.30 9.06
C ALA A 309 -27.79 -12.22 9.82
N ALA A 310 -26.83 -11.56 9.16
CA ALA A 310 -26.12 -10.40 9.70
C ALA A 310 -26.95 -9.11 9.70
N GLY A 311 -28.17 -9.14 9.14
CA GLY A 311 -29.04 -7.97 9.00
C GLY A 311 -28.59 -7.00 7.90
N LEU A 312 -27.75 -7.47 6.95
CA LEU A 312 -27.27 -6.68 5.83
C LEU A 312 -28.11 -6.95 4.59
N ASP A 313 -28.31 -5.92 3.76
CA ASP A 313 -29.00 -6.05 2.47
C ASP A 313 -28.28 -7.07 1.58
N VAL A 314 -29.03 -7.99 0.97
CA VAL A 314 -28.55 -9.01 0.04
C VAL A 314 -29.67 -9.40 -0.94
N PRO A 315 -29.38 -9.73 -2.21
CA PRO A 315 -30.42 -10.23 -3.11
C PRO A 315 -31.03 -11.53 -2.58
N MET A 316 -32.36 -11.66 -2.69
CA MET A 316 -33.02 -12.90 -2.34
C MET A 316 -32.39 -14.07 -3.12
N THR A 317 -31.91 -15.07 -2.40
CA THR A 317 -31.18 -16.21 -2.97
C THR A 317 -31.76 -17.51 -2.41
N ARG A 318 -32.08 -18.46 -3.30
CA ARG A 318 -32.64 -19.76 -2.98
C ARG A 318 -31.97 -20.85 -3.82
N PRO A 319 -32.00 -22.13 -3.41
CA PRO A 319 -31.71 -23.24 -4.32
C PRO A 319 -32.53 -23.12 -5.61
N LEU A 320 -31.98 -23.55 -6.75
CA LEU A 320 -32.67 -23.39 -8.04
C LEU A 320 -34.02 -24.10 -8.10
N GLU A 321 -34.20 -25.19 -7.35
CA GLU A 321 -35.48 -25.90 -7.23
C GLU A 321 -36.62 -25.01 -6.66
N ARG A 322 -36.25 -23.96 -5.91
CA ARG A 322 -37.16 -22.97 -5.29
C ARG A 322 -37.16 -21.64 -6.05
N ALA A 323 -36.83 -21.66 -7.35
CA ALA A 323 -36.77 -20.48 -8.21
C ALA A 323 -38.08 -19.65 -8.22
N SER A 324 -39.24 -20.31 -8.08
CA SER A 324 -40.55 -19.64 -8.02
C SER A 324 -40.69 -18.68 -6.83
N GLU A 325 -40.00 -18.95 -5.71
CA GLU A 325 -40.02 -18.07 -4.53
C GLU A 325 -39.25 -16.77 -4.74
N VAL A 326 -38.23 -16.80 -5.61
CA VAL A 326 -37.43 -15.62 -5.98
C VAL A 326 -38.20 -14.72 -6.94
N GLY A 327 -39.02 -15.32 -7.80
CA GLY A 327 -39.77 -14.63 -8.85
C GLY A 327 -38.94 -14.38 -10.12
N PHE A 328 -39.60 -14.32 -11.28
CA PHE A 328 -38.95 -14.10 -12.58
C PHE A 328 -39.17 -12.65 -13.07
N PRO A 329 -38.19 -12.04 -13.78
CA PRO A 329 -36.90 -12.60 -14.18
C PRO A 329 -35.91 -12.73 -13.02
N LEU A 330 -35.05 -13.75 -13.07
CA LEU A 330 -34.02 -14.05 -12.07
C LEU A 330 -32.67 -14.42 -12.69
N ILE A 331 -31.63 -14.51 -11.87
CA ILE A 331 -30.32 -15.04 -12.24
C ILE A 331 -30.18 -16.47 -11.70
N ALA A 332 -29.96 -17.42 -12.61
CA ALA A 332 -29.53 -18.78 -12.29
C ALA A 332 -28.00 -18.87 -12.41
N LYS A 333 -27.34 -19.43 -11.40
CA LYS A 333 -25.88 -19.62 -11.42
C LYS A 333 -25.44 -20.81 -10.56
N PRO A 334 -24.27 -21.42 -10.86
CA PRO A 334 -23.69 -22.45 -10.00
C PRO A 334 -23.50 -21.93 -8.58
N ARG A 335 -23.70 -22.81 -7.59
CA ARG A 335 -23.52 -22.49 -6.17
C ARG A 335 -22.07 -22.16 -5.82
N THR A 336 -21.13 -22.80 -6.49
CA THR A 336 -19.67 -22.55 -6.40
C THR A 336 -19.07 -22.35 -7.79
N GLY A 337 -17.97 -21.61 -7.89
CA GLY A 337 -17.23 -21.41 -9.14
C GLY A 337 -16.93 -19.95 -9.45
N ARG A 338 -16.31 -19.70 -10.61
CA ARG A 338 -15.69 -18.40 -10.96
C ARG A 338 -15.96 -17.92 -12.38
N GLY A 339 -15.67 -16.64 -12.63
CA GLY A 339 -15.56 -16.07 -13.97
C GLY A 339 -16.88 -15.97 -14.74
N SER A 340 -18.00 -15.79 -14.03
CA SER A 340 -19.35 -15.73 -14.61
C SER A 340 -19.78 -16.99 -15.40
N ARG A 341 -19.05 -18.11 -15.27
CA ARG A 341 -19.38 -19.36 -15.97
C ARG A 341 -20.69 -19.93 -15.42
N GLY A 342 -21.59 -20.30 -16.32
CA GLY A 342 -22.91 -20.82 -15.97
C GLY A 342 -23.89 -19.79 -15.41
N VAL A 343 -23.57 -18.49 -15.42
CA VAL A 343 -24.51 -17.43 -15.00
C VAL A 343 -25.46 -17.11 -16.16
N MET A 344 -26.77 -17.26 -15.93
CA MET A 344 -27.79 -16.99 -16.94
C MET A 344 -28.99 -16.26 -16.33
N ARG A 345 -29.56 -15.31 -17.07
CA ARG A 345 -30.87 -14.73 -16.76
C ARG A 345 -31.96 -15.68 -17.26
N LEU A 346 -32.89 -16.01 -16.38
CA LEU A 346 -34.11 -16.76 -16.70
C LEU A 346 -35.29 -15.80 -16.57
N ASP A 347 -36.09 -15.67 -17.63
CA ASP A 347 -37.24 -14.79 -17.69
C ASP A 347 -38.56 -15.50 -17.33
N ARG A 348 -38.59 -16.84 -17.40
CA ARG A 348 -39.80 -17.64 -17.14
C ARG A 348 -39.47 -19.01 -16.52
N PRO A 349 -40.41 -19.62 -15.78
CA PRO A 349 -40.21 -20.92 -15.12
C PRO A 349 -39.76 -22.06 -16.03
N GLU A 350 -40.23 -22.10 -17.28
CA GLU A 350 -39.93 -23.19 -18.22
C GLU A 350 -38.44 -23.24 -18.59
N GLN A 351 -37.72 -22.13 -18.42
CA GLN A 351 -36.30 -22.03 -18.74
C GLN A 351 -35.41 -22.71 -17.67
N VAL A 352 -35.94 -23.07 -16.50
CA VAL A 352 -35.17 -23.76 -15.44
C VAL A 352 -34.73 -25.15 -15.91
N ALA A 353 -35.61 -25.92 -16.54
CA ALA A 353 -35.27 -27.24 -17.08
C ALA A 353 -34.21 -27.15 -18.19
N ALA A 354 -34.32 -26.15 -19.07
CA ALA A 354 -33.35 -25.90 -20.13
C ALA A 354 -31.97 -25.50 -19.56
N TYR A 355 -31.94 -24.68 -18.51
CA TYR A 355 -30.71 -24.31 -17.81
C TYR A 355 -30.02 -25.53 -17.20
N LEU A 356 -30.75 -26.39 -16.49
CA LEU A 356 -30.21 -27.61 -15.89
C LEU A 356 -29.63 -28.56 -16.95
N ALA A 357 -30.34 -28.74 -18.07
CA ALA A 357 -29.85 -29.55 -19.18
C ALA A 357 -28.56 -28.99 -19.78
N LEU A 358 -28.45 -27.66 -19.92
CA LEU A 358 -27.26 -27.00 -20.46
C LEU A 358 -26.05 -27.10 -19.53
N GLN A 359 -26.26 -27.02 -18.21
CA GLN A 359 -25.18 -27.09 -17.23
C GLN A 359 -24.79 -28.52 -16.83
N ALA A 360 -25.59 -29.52 -17.21
CA ALA A 360 -25.39 -30.93 -16.88
C ALA A 360 -25.20 -31.20 -15.37
N GLY A 361 -26.04 -30.58 -14.53
CA GLY A 361 -25.99 -30.71 -13.07
C GLY A 361 -27.37 -30.88 -12.43
N LYS A 362 -27.40 -31.06 -11.11
CA LYS A 362 -28.66 -31.21 -10.35
C LYS A 362 -29.13 -29.86 -9.79
N PRO A 363 -30.43 -29.66 -9.52
CA PRO A 363 -30.95 -28.40 -8.98
C PRO A 363 -30.21 -27.86 -7.75
N GLU A 364 -29.77 -28.73 -6.85
CA GLU A 364 -29.03 -28.37 -5.62
C GLU A 364 -27.62 -27.81 -5.88
N ASP A 365 -27.05 -28.02 -7.07
CA ASP A 365 -25.75 -27.49 -7.49
C ASP A 365 -25.84 -26.01 -7.92
N PHE A 366 -27.07 -25.46 -8.04
CA PHE A 366 -27.34 -24.13 -8.55
C PHE A 366 -28.23 -23.33 -7.60
N ILE A 367 -28.17 -22.01 -7.75
CA ILE A 367 -29.02 -21.05 -7.05
C ILE A 367 -29.87 -20.26 -8.04
N ALA A 368 -31.07 -19.90 -7.60
CA ALA A 368 -31.86 -18.80 -8.14
C ALA A 368 -31.63 -17.57 -7.27
N GLN A 369 -31.26 -16.46 -7.89
CA GLN A 369 -31.00 -15.20 -7.21
C GLN A 369 -31.78 -14.07 -7.87
N GLN A 370 -32.34 -13.18 -7.05
CA GLN A 370 -33.06 -11.99 -7.50
C GLN A 370 -32.23 -11.21 -8.52
N LEU A 371 -32.85 -10.88 -9.65
CA LEU A 371 -32.26 -9.95 -10.60
C LEU A 371 -32.30 -8.54 -10.00
N VAL A 372 -31.12 -7.97 -9.74
CA VAL A 372 -30.98 -6.59 -9.25
C VAL A 372 -30.46 -5.71 -10.39
N LEU A 373 -31.07 -4.54 -10.56
CA LEU A 373 -30.67 -3.55 -11.57
C LEU A 373 -30.02 -2.34 -10.88
N GLY A 374 -28.94 -1.83 -11.47
CA GLY A 374 -28.16 -0.74 -10.91
C GLY A 374 -26.75 -0.66 -11.47
N ASP A 375 -25.91 0.12 -10.80
CA ASP A 375 -24.47 0.20 -11.11
C ASP A 375 -23.73 -0.99 -10.48
N GLU A 376 -22.95 -1.72 -11.28
CA GLU A 376 -22.16 -2.86 -10.80
C GLU A 376 -20.82 -2.40 -10.22
N TYR A 377 -20.48 -2.87 -9.02
CA TYR A 377 -19.22 -2.62 -8.34
C TYR A 377 -18.47 -3.91 -8.01
N THR A 378 -17.14 -3.84 -8.10
CA THR A 378 -16.23 -4.77 -7.42
C THR A 378 -15.45 -3.97 -6.38
N VAL A 379 -15.72 -4.22 -5.11
CA VAL A 379 -15.11 -3.49 -4.00
C VAL A 379 -13.94 -4.30 -3.47
N CYS A 380 -12.73 -3.77 -3.55
CA CYS A 380 -11.58 -4.35 -2.86
C CYS A 380 -11.63 -3.94 -1.38
N VAL A 381 -11.58 -4.91 -0.49
CA VAL A 381 -11.48 -4.68 0.95
C VAL A 381 -10.21 -5.33 1.47
N ALA A 382 -9.46 -4.57 2.26
CA ALA A 382 -8.30 -5.09 2.98
C ALA A 382 -8.47 -4.83 4.48
N ALA A 383 -8.24 -5.86 5.28
CA ALA A 383 -8.44 -5.82 6.72
C ALA A 383 -7.48 -6.78 7.44
N ASP A 384 -7.38 -6.63 8.75
CA ASP A 384 -6.50 -7.38 9.63
C ASP A 384 -7.27 -8.12 10.73
N GLY A 385 -8.53 -8.47 10.47
CA GLY A 385 -9.43 -9.06 11.46
C GLY A 385 -10.09 -8.03 12.40
N GLY A 386 -9.75 -6.75 12.27
CA GLY A 386 -10.38 -5.66 13.00
C GLY A 386 -11.81 -5.37 12.55
N ILE A 387 -12.53 -4.59 13.37
CA ILE A 387 -13.90 -4.13 13.07
C ILE A 387 -13.91 -3.21 11.85
N LEU A 388 -12.90 -2.35 11.73
CA LEU A 388 -12.77 -1.44 10.61
C LEU A 388 -11.81 -2.02 9.57
N PRO A 389 -12.13 -1.91 8.28
CA PRO A 389 -11.18 -2.24 7.23
C PRO A 389 -10.02 -1.25 7.25
N ARG A 390 -8.84 -1.72 6.82
CA ARG A 390 -7.68 -0.86 6.58
C ARG A 390 -7.88 0.00 5.34
N GLU A 391 -8.49 -0.56 4.29
CA GLU A 391 -8.86 0.19 3.10
C GLU A 391 -10.07 -0.43 2.39
N VAL A 392 -10.87 0.42 1.73
CA VAL A 392 -12.04 0.05 0.93
C VAL A 392 -12.00 0.82 -0.38
N ILE A 393 -11.88 0.10 -1.49
CA ILE A 393 -11.71 0.69 -2.82
C ILE A 393 -12.81 0.17 -3.75
N PRO A 394 -13.91 0.93 -3.92
CA PRO A 394 -14.93 0.62 -4.90
C PRO A 394 -14.40 0.80 -6.33
N VAL A 395 -14.65 -0.21 -7.17
CA VAL A 395 -14.41 -0.12 -8.61
C VAL A 395 -15.73 -0.31 -9.34
N ARG A 396 -16.22 0.73 -9.99
CA ARG A 396 -17.45 0.68 -10.81
C ARG A 396 -17.14 0.08 -12.17
N ALA A 397 -17.88 -0.96 -12.55
CA ALA A 397 -17.81 -1.53 -13.90
C ALA A 397 -18.62 -0.64 -14.87
N MET A 398 -17.96 -0.19 -15.93
CA MET A 398 -18.57 0.62 -16.99
C MET A 398 -18.97 -0.25 -18.19
N GLU A 399 -18.21 -1.32 -18.45
CA GLU A 399 -18.49 -2.27 -19.53
C GLU A 399 -18.01 -3.68 -19.15
N LYS A 400 -18.84 -4.70 -19.38
CA LYS A 400 -18.57 -6.10 -19.04
C LYS A 400 -18.96 -7.06 -20.17
N ARG A 401 -18.09 -8.01 -20.49
CA ARG A 401 -18.35 -9.15 -21.39
C ARG A 401 -17.71 -10.42 -20.82
N GLY A 402 -18.37 -11.04 -19.84
CA GLY A 402 -17.81 -12.15 -19.04
C GLY A 402 -16.73 -11.71 -18.04
N ILE A 403 -15.90 -10.75 -18.42
CA ILE A 403 -14.94 -10.00 -17.59
C ILE A 403 -15.20 -8.49 -17.69
N THR A 404 -14.72 -7.72 -16.72
CA THR A 404 -14.72 -6.25 -16.76
C THR A 404 -13.77 -5.75 -17.85
N LEU A 405 -14.31 -5.06 -18.86
CA LEU A 405 -13.54 -4.46 -19.95
C LEU A 405 -13.18 -3.01 -19.65
N ARG A 406 -14.14 -2.26 -19.08
CA ARG A 406 -13.93 -0.89 -18.63
C ARG A 406 -14.40 -0.73 -17.20
N ALA A 407 -13.57 -0.11 -16.37
CA ALA A 407 -13.90 0.16 -14.98
C ALA A 407 -13.21 1.43 -14.50
N LYS A 408 -13.75 2.04 -13.44
CA LYS A 408 -13.09 3.15 -12.77
C LYS A 408 -13.16 3.02 -11.26
N THR A 409 -12.15 3.52 -10.56
CA THR A 409 -12.25 3.74 -9.12
C THR A 409 -13.34 4.77 -8.84
N ASP A 410 -14.16 4.54 -7.83
CA ASP A 410 -15.30 5.40 -7.49
C ASP A 410 -15.37 5.66 -5.98
N ARG A 411 -16.18 6.63 -5.59
CA ARG A 411 -16.34 7.11 -4.20
C ARG A 411 -17.78 6.94 -3.70
N ALA A 412 -18.49 5.94 -4.21
CA ALA A 412 -19.87 5.66 -3.82
C ALA A 412 -19.96 5.42 -2.30
N THR A 413 -20.44 6.42 -1.56
CA THR A 413 -20.47 6.41 -0.09
C THR A 413 -21.25 5.23 0.45
N SER A 414 -22.43 4.92 -0.11
CA SER A 414 -23.24 3.77 0.31
C SER A 414 -22.49 2.44 0.16
N VAL A 415 -21.73 2.27 -0.92
CA VAL A 415 -20.91 1.07 -1.17
C VAL A 415 -19.77 0.95 -0.14
N ILE A 416 -19.12 2.07 0.19
CA ILE A 416 -18.05 2.10 1.21
C ILE A 416 -18.62 1.77 2.59
N GLU A 417 -19.74 2.38 2.98
CA GLU A 417 -20.37 2.14 4.28
C GLU A 417 -20.91 0.71 4.38
N TYR A 418 -21.45 0.14 3.30
CA TYR A 418 -21.83 -1.27 3.24
C TYR A 418 -20.62 -2.18 3.50
N ALA A 419 -19.49 -1.93 2.80
CA ALA A 419 -18.29 -2.73 2.99
C ALA A 419 -17.71 -2.63 4.41
N LYS A 420 -17.80 -1.47 5.06
CA LYS A 420 -17.43 -1.29 6.48
C LYS A 420 -18.37 -2.06 7.42
N ALA A 421 -19.68 -1.98 7.19
CA ALA A 421 -20.66 -2.72 8.00
C ALA A 421 -20.48 -4.23 7.86
N PHE A 422 -20.21 -4.69 6.62
CA PHE A 422 -19.84 -6.07 6.34
C PHE A 422 -18.58 -6.48 7.12
N GLN A 423 -17.49 -5.70 7.04
CA GLN A 423 -16.26 -6.01 7.77
C GLN A 423 -16.46 -6.00 9.29
N ALA A 424 -17.28 -5.09 9.83
CA ALA A 424 -17.57 -5.03 11.26
C ALA A 424 -18.22 -6.32 11.80
N HIS A 425 -19.03 -6.98 10.97
CA HIS A 425 -19.67 -8.25 11.29
C HIS A 425 -18.75 -9.44 11.06
N PHE A 426 -18.20 -9.59 9.84
CA PHE A 426 -17.46 -10.80 9.45
C PHE A 426 -16.00 -10.83 9.91
N ARG A 427 -15.40 -9.65 10.15
CA ARG A 427 -14.05 -9.47 10.69
C ARG A 427 -12.99 -10.29 9.97
N ALA A 428 -13.01 -10.27 8.65
CA ALA A 428 -12.04 -11.01 7.85
C ALA A 428 -10.65 -10.36 7.91
N SER A 429 -9.60 -11.16 7.77
CA SER A 429 -8.23 -10.71 7.51
C SER A 429 -7.85 -10.80 6.02
N GLY A 430 -6.74 -10.16 5.64
CA GLY A 430 -6.20 -10.21 4.29
C GLY A 430 -6.97 -9.33 3.31
N CYS A 431 -7.08 -9.79 2.06
CA CYS A 431 -7.81 -9.10 1.00
C CYS A 431 -8.93 -9.98 0.45
N TYR A 432 -10.11 -9.40 0.32
CA TYR A 432 -11.27 -10.00 -0.33
C TYR A 432 -11.96 -8.97 -1.21
N ASN A 433 -12.90 -9.41 -2.05
CA ASN A 433 -13.72 -8.49 -2.82
C ASN A 433 -15.22 -8.79 -2.70
N ILE A 434 -16.00 -7.72 -2.62
CA ILE A 434 -17.46 -7.76 -2.63
C ILE A 434 -17.91 -7.29 -4.01
N GLN A 435 -18.64 -8.14 -4.74
CA GLN A 435 -19.30 -7.76 -5.98
C GLN A 435 -20.78 -7.49 -5.70
N CYS A 436 -21.21 -6.28 -6.03
CA CYS A 436 -22.54 -5.80 -5.66
C CYS A 436 -23.16 -4.91 -6.74
N MET A 437 -24.48 -4.80 -6.67
CA MET A 437 -25.24 -3.78 -7.40
C MET A 437 -25.58 -2.63 -6.44
N LEU A 438 -25.36 -1.40 -6.89
CA LEU A 438 -25.90 -0.19 -6.27
C LEU A 438 -27.18 0.19 -7.02
N THR A 439 -28.32 0.05 -6.36
CA THR A 439 -29.64 0.34 -6.96
C THR A 439 -29.91 1.84 -7.03
N PRO A 440 -30.85 2.29 -7.89
CA PRO A 440 -31.22 3.71 -7.98
C PRO A 440 -31.74 4.32 -6.67
N ASP A 441 -32.36 3.52 -5.79
CA ASP A 441 -32.80 3.91 -4.45
C ASP A 441 -31.69 3.88 -3.39
N GLY A 442 -30.44 3.63 -3.80
CA GLY A 442 -29.24 3.74 -2.97
C GLY A 442 -28.88 2.49 -2.16
N LYS A 443 -29.59 1.36 -2.36
CA LYS A 443 -29.28 0.10 -1.67
C LYS A 443 -28.09 -0.60 -2.32
N VAL A 444 -27.30 -1.27 -1.49
CA VAL A 444 -26.14 -2.05 -1.94
C VAL A 444 -26.45 -3.53 -1.72
N LEU A 445 -26.49 -4.28 -2.81
CA LEU A 445 -26.91 -5.67 -2.81
C LEU A 445 -25.77 -6.54 -3.37
N PRO A 446 -24.94 -7.17 -2.51
CA PRO A 446 -23.86 -8.05 -2.95
C PRO A 446 -24.41 -9.36 -3.51
N PHE A 447 -24.06 -9.66 -4.75
CA PHE A 447 -24.44 -10.92 -5.40
C PHE A 447 -23.34 -11.98 -5.31
N GLU A 448 -22.10 -11.60 -4.95
CA GLU A 448 -20.97 -12.49 -4.75
C GLU A 448 -19.91 -11.85 -3.84
N VAL A 449 -19.37 -12.62 -2.89
CA VAL A 449 -18.19 -12.24 -2.09
C VAL A 449 -17.10 -13.25 -2.38
N ASN A 450 -15.94 -12.77 -2.81
CA ASN A 450 -14.81 -13.63 -3.15
C ASN A 450 -13.70 -13.43 -2.12
N PRO A 451 -13.30 -14.45 -1.36
CA PRO A 451 -12.30 -14.35 -0.29
C PRO A 451 -10.85 -14.33 -0.84
N ARG A 452 -10.62 -13.50 -1.86
CA ARG A 452 -9.35 -13.32 -2.57
C ARG A 452 -9.34 -11.97 -3.28
N ILE A 453 -8.20 -11.61 -3.89
CA ILE A 453 -8.14 -10.46 -4.80
C ILE A 453 -8.96 -10.69 -6.08
N SER A 454 -9.38 -9.60 -6.73
CA SER A 454 -10.07 -9.62 -8.02
C SER A 454 -9.11 -9.24 -9.15
N THR A 455 -9.53 -9.42 -10.41
CA THR A 455 -8.75 -8.88 -11.54
C THR A 455 -8.73 -7.35 -11.58
N THR A 456 -9.69 -6.67 -10.94
CA THR A 456 -9.74 -5.20 -10.82
C THR A 456 -8.83 -4.68 -9.69
N PHE A 457 -8.19 -5.57 -8.93
CA PHE A 457 -7.17 -5.22 -7.92
C PHE A 457 -6.07 -4.33 -8.50
N VAL A 458 -5.78 -4.44 -9.80
CA VAL A 458 -4.81 -3.56 -10.50
C VAL A 458 -5.18 -2.08 -10.47
N LEU A 459 -6.47 -1.73 -10.29
CA LEU A 459 -6.90 -0.36 -10.08
C LEU A 459 -6.73 0.07 -8.62
N ALA A 460 -6.96 -0.85 -7.67
CA ALA A 460 -6.70 -0.58 -6.26
C ALA A 460 -5.24 -0.19 -6.07
N ILE A 461 -4.31 -0.96 -6.62
CA ILE A 461 -2.87 -0.70 -6.49
C ILE A 461 -2.43 0.59 -7.21
N ALA A 462 -3.08 0.95 -8.32
CA ALA A 462 -2.79 2.18 -9.05
C ALA A 462 -3.09 3.44 -8.21
N THR A 463 -4.00 3.36 -7.23
CA THR A 463 -4.25 4.46 -6.27
C THR A 463 -3.10 4.69 -5.28
N GLY A 464 -2.10 3.81 -5.25
CA GLY A 464 -1.02 3.76 -4.27
C GLY A 464 -1.24 2.74 -3.14
N PHE A 465 -2.31 1.94 -3.21
CA PHE A 465 -2.59 0.89 -2.23
C PHE A 465 -1.66 -0.31 -2.36
N ASP A 466 -1.12 -0.79 -1.24
CA ASP A 466 -0.23 -1.95 -1.19
C ASP A 466 -0.50 -2.80 0.06
N PRO A 467 -1.19 -3.95 -0.06
CA PRO A 467 -1.48 -4.84 1.07
C PRO A 467 -0.36 -5.85 1.36
N ILE A 468 0.68 -5.95 0.53
CA ILE A 468 1.74 -6.96 0.71
C ILE A 468 2.48 -6.78 2.05
N PRO A 469 2.83 -5.55 2.50
CA PRO A 469 3.43 -5.36 3.82
C PRO A 469 2.57 -5.97 4.94
N MET A 470 1.26 -5.75 4.93
CA MET A 470 0.34 -6.34 5.92
C MET A 470 0.43 -7.86 5.94
N ALA A 471 0.41 -8.50 4.77
CA ALA A 471 0.51 -9.95 4.69
C ALA A 471 1.87 -10.47 5.20
N LEU A 472 2.95 -9.73 4.97
CA LEU A 472 4.29 -10.03 5.46
C LEU A 472 4.51 -9.66 6.94
N GLY A 473 3.56 -9.02 7.60
CA GLY A 473 3.65 -8.58 9.00
C GLY A 473 4.28 -7.20 9.19
N GLY A 474 4.42 -6.42 8.11
CA GLY A 474 4.73 -4.99 8.14
C GLY A 474 3.47 -4.13 8.25
N GLU A 475 3.65 -2.86 8.61
CA GLU A 475 2.55 -1.87 8.59
C GLU A 475 2.20 -1.51 7.14
N ILE A 476 0.90 -1.34 6.84
CA ILE A 476 0.49 -0.70 5.58
C ILE A 476 0.94 0.75 5.68
N GLU A 477 1.91 1.15 4.86
CA GLU A 477 2.12 2.57 4.60
C GLU A 477 0.85 3.10 3.93
N MET A 478 -0.01 3.74 4.73
CA MET A 478 -1.12 4.54 4.21
C MET A 478 -0.50 5.78 3.55
N GLY A 479 0.04 5.59 2.35
CA GLY A 479 0.73 6.63 1.61
C GLY A 479 -0.21 7.77 1.25
N LYS A 480 0.32 8.76 0.51
CA LYS A 480 -0.53 9.75 -0.18
C LYS A 480 -1.31 9.03 -1.28
N PHE A 481 -2.32 8.27 -0.90
CA PHE A 481 -3.32 7.79 -1.83
C PHE A 481 -3.79 8.99 -2.62
N GLU A 482 -3.75 8.88 -3.95
CA GLU A 482 -4.40 9.88 -4.78
C GLU A 482 -5.89 9.59 -4.76
N ARG A 483 -6.51 9.69 -3.58
CA ARG A 483 -7.94 9.43 -3.38
C ARG A 483 -8.78 10.25 -4.35
N HIS A 484 -8.25 11.38 -4.83
CA HIS A 484 -8.86 12.37 -5.73
C HIS A 484 -8.63 12.12 -7.22
N ALA A 485 -7.81 11.15 -7.61
CA ALA A 485 -7.61 10.80 -9.01
C ALA A 485 -8.52 9.63 -9.40
N GLU A 486 -9.28 9.77 -10.48
CA GLU A 486 -10.05 8.67 -11.05
C GLU A 486 -9.13 7.82 -11.94
N TRP A 487 -8.97 6.55 -11.61
CA TRP A 487 -8.22 5.61 -12.43
C TRP A 487 -9.17 4.79 -13.28
N SER A 488 -8.93 4.75 -14.59
CA SER A 488 -9.72 3.96 -15.54
C SER A 488 -8.91 2.76 -16.04
N LEU A 489 -9.56 1.61 -16.09
CA LEU A 489 -9.07 0.40 -16.72
C LEU A 489 -9.74 0.25 -18.08
N HIS A 490 -8.94 -0.01 -19.11
CA HIS A 490 -9.40 -0.39 -20.43
C HIS A 490 -8.74 -1.71 -20.84
N ARG A 491 -9.54 -2.73 -21.16
CA ARG A 491 -9.06 -4.03 -21.61
C ARG A 491 -9.38 -4.26 -23.08
N SER A 492 -8.33 -4.52 -23.86
CA SER A 492 -8.42 -5.11 -25.19
C SER A 492 -7.81 -6.51 -25.14
N TRP A 493 -6.57 -6.67 -25.63
CA TRP A 493 -5.72 -7.85 -25.41
C TRP A 493 -4.89 -7.74 -24.13
N PHE A 494 -4.64 -6.51 -23.66
CA PHE A 494 -3.92 -6.18 -22.44
C PHE A 494 -4.70 -5.17 -21.58
N SER A 495 -4.38 -5.10 -20.29
CA SER A 495 -4.95 -4.13 -19.36
C SER A 495 -4.17 -2.82 -19.43
N ALA A 496 -4.80 -1.74 -19.92
CA ALA A 496 -4.25 -0.39 -19.89
C ALA A 496 -4.91 0.41 -18.77
N ILE A 497 -4.10 1.04 -17.91
CA ILE A 497 -4.57 1.84 -16.78
C ILE A 497 -4.21 3.29 -17.05
N THR A 498 -5.20 4.17 -17.01
CA THR A 498 -5.04 5.61 -17.23
C THR A 498 -5.52 6.38 -16.02
N LYS A 499 -4.71 7.36 -15.60
CA LYS A 499 -5.11 8.36 -14.62
C LYS A 499 -5.92 9.43 -15.34
N THR A 500 -7.18 9.60 -14.95
CA THR A 500 -8.05 10.67 -15.43
C THR A 500 -7.83 11.87 -14.52
N ARG A 501 -7.65 13.05 -15.11
CA ARG A 501 -7.36 14.30 -14.38
C ARG A 501 -8.52 14.73 -13.50
#